data_AF-A0A519QDT5-F1
#
_entry.id   AF-A0A519QDT5-F1
#
_cell.length_a   1.000
_cell.length_b   1.000
_cell.length_c   1.000
_cell.angle_alpha   90.00
_cell.angle_beta   90.00
_cell.angle_gamma   90.00
#
_symmetry.space_group_name_H-M   'P 1'
#
loop_
_entity.id
_entity.type
_entity.pdbx_description
1 polymer ?
#
loop_
_entity_poly.entity_id
_entity_poly.type
_entity_poly.pdbx_seq_one_letter_code
_entity_poly.pdbx_strand_id
1 'polypeptide(L)'
;MPTGVVAWVKLLGGLIVWAIHFGGLYAIASWMDLSEASDAPGRWIAVGFSLACMVGAVGAAVVARRDPQLSSWSRSVALSGALIAGLAVMFQAVPFLVL
;
A
#
# COMPACT_ATOMS: atom_id res chain seq x y z
N MET A 1 -3.04 -16.14 19.49
CA MET A 1 -2.46 -14.83 19.12
C MET A 1 -1.23 -15.09 18.26
N PRO A 2 -0.91 -14.27 17.24
CA PRO A 2 0.30 -14.44 16.43
C PRO A 2 1.56 -14.28 17.32
N THR A 3 2.41 -15.32 17.37
CA THR A 3 3.56 -15.39 18.29
C THR A 3 4.92 -15.11 17.65
N GLY A 4 4.95 -14.56 16.43
CA GLY A 4 6.20 -14.27 15.74
C GLY A 4 6.10 -13.16 14.70
N VAL A 5 7.25 -12.59 14.33
CA VAL A 5 7.38 -11.48 13.38
C VAL A 5 6.69 -11.79 12.05
N VAL A 6 6.87 -13.00 11.52
CA VAL A 6 6.23 -13.43 10.26
C VAL A 6 4.70 -13.38 10.35
N ALA A 7 4.13 -13.77 11.49
CA ALA A 7 2.68 -13.73 11.67
C ALA A 7 2.16 -12.29 11.77
N TRP A 8 2.92 -11.39 12.41
CA TRP A 8 2.60 -9.95 12.44
C TRP A 8 2.72 -9.29 11.07
N VAL A 9 3.75 -9.61 10.30
CA VAL A 9 3.92 -9.11 8.93
C VAL A 9 2.75 -9.53 8.05
N LYS A 10 2.26 -10.77 8.19
CA LYS A 10 1.07 -11.21 7.45
C LYS A 10 -0.20 -10.51 7.92
N LEU A 11 -0.37 -10.32 9.23
CA LEU A 11 -1.53 -9.63 9.79
C LEU A 11 -1.58 -8.15 9.39
N LEU A 12 -0.44 -7.47 9.39
CA LEU A 12 -0.28 -6.04 9.11
C LEU A 12 0.11 -5.76 7.66
N GLY A 13 0.20 -6.76 6.80
CA GLY A 13 0.79 -6.62 5.46
C GLY A 13 0.15 -5.52 4.63
N GLY A 14 -1.17 -5.42 4.65
CA GLY A 14 -1.90 -4.31 4.01
C GLY A 14 -1.49 -2.94 4.57
N LEU A 15 -1.43 -2.80 5.89
CA LEU A 15 -1.05 -1.53 6.54
C LEU A 15 0.42 -1.15 6.30
N ILE A 16 1.31 -2.14 6.19
CA ILE A 16 2.71 -1.92 5.81
C ILE A 16 2.77 -1.38 4.38
N VAL A 17 2.03 -1.98 3.44
CA VAL A 17 1.94 -1.48 2.05
C VAL A 17 1.41 -0.06 2.03
N TRP A 18 0.37 0.24 2.80
CA TRP A 18 -0.16 1.59 2.92
C TRP A 18 0.87 2.59 3.47
N ALA A 19 1.60 2.24 4.52
CA ALA A 19 2.62 3.12 5.10
C ALA A 19 3.76 3.41 4.11
N ILE A 20 4.20 2.40 3.37
CA ILE A 20 5.17 2.54 2.28
C ILE A 20 4.62 3.46 1.20
N HIS A 21 3.36 3.27 0.80
CA HIS A 21 2.71 4.09 -0.23
C HIS A 21 2.61 5.56 0.20
N PHE A 22 2.10 5.82 1.41
CA PHE A 22 1.96 7.18 1.94
C PHE A 22 3.31 7.89 2.02
N GLY A 23 4.32 7.25 2.65
CA GLY A 23 5.65 7.83 2.77
C GLY A 23 6.35 8.01 1.42
N GLY A 24 6.19 7.05 0.52
CA GLY A 24 6.78 7.10 -0.82
C GLY A 24 6.15 8.19 -1.70
N LEU A 25 4.83 8.32 -1.71
CA LEU A 25 4.17 9.42 -2.42
C LEU A 25 4.56 10.78 -1.86
N TYR A 26 4.62 10.91 -0.53
CA TYR A 26 5.09 12.14 0.11
C TYR A 26 6.51 12.51 -0.33
N ALA A 27 7.42 11.52 -0.37
CA ALA A 27 8.78 11.73 -0.83
C ALA A 27 8.86 12.12 -2.32
N ILE A 28 8.04 11.49 -3.19
CA ILE A 28 7.97 11.82 -4.61
C ILE A 28 7.46 13.25 -4.79
N ALA A 29 6.37 13.62 -4.12
CA ALA A 29 5.82 14.98 -4.18
C ALA A 29 6.85 16.01 -3.70
N SER A 30 7.51 15.75 -2.55
CA SER A 30 8.57 16.62 -2.03
C SER A 30 9.73 16.77 -3.00
N TRP A 31 10.11 15.71 -3.71
CA TRP A 31 11.18 15.76 -4.70
C TRP A 31 10.79 16.56 -5.95
N MET A 32 9.54 16.42 -6.42
CA MET A 32 9.02 17.22 -7.52
C MET A 32 9.05 18.71 -7.18
N ASP A 33 8.57 19.08 -5.98
CA ASP A 33 8.58 20.46 -5.50
C ASP A 33 9.99 21.05 -5.39
N LEU A 34 10.99 20.24 -4.98
CA LEU A 34 12.38 20.70 -4.81
C LEU A 34 13.18 20.77 -6.12
N SER A 35 12.79 20.02 -7.15
CA SER A 35 13.63 19.84 -8.35
C SER A 35 13.29 20.80 -9.49
N GLU A 36 12.25 21.63 -9.35
CA GLU A 36 11.63 22.39 -10.46
C GLU A 36 11.41 21.52 -11.71
N ALA A 37 11.32 20.19 -11.53
CA ALA A 37 11.17 19.26 -12.62
C ALA A 37 9.81 19.48 -13.27
N SER A 38 9.74 19.38 -14.60
CA SER A 38 8.46 19.39 -15.31
C SER A 38 7.51 18.36 -14.67
N ASP A 39 6.25 18.72 -14.43
CA ASP A 39 5.30 17.87 -13.70
C ASP A 39 5.10 16.47 -14.32
N ALA A 40 5.34 16.32 -15.62
CA ALA A 40 4.96 15.11 -16.37
C ALA A 40 5.69 13.82 -15.94
N PRO A 41 7.03 13.75 -15.81
CA PRO A 41 7.71 12.52 -15.40
C PRO A 41 7.45 12.14 -13.94
N GLY A 42 7.38 13.13 -13.04
CA GLY A 42 7.10 12.91 -11.62
C GLY A 42 5.73 12.30 -11.38
N ARG A 43 4.71 12.75 -12.12
CA ARG A 43 3.36 12.16 -12.09
C ARG A 43 3.36 10.69 -12.50
N TRP A 44 4.04 10.33 -13.59
CA TRP A 44 4.11 8.93 -14.02
C TRP A 44 4.84 8.02 -13.03
N ILE A 45 5.88 8.53 -12.36
CA ILE A 45 6.55 7.82 -11.27
C ILE A 45 5.58 7.60 -10.10
N ALA A 46 4.84 8.62 -9.67
CA ALA A 46 3.84 8.50 -8.60
C ALA A 46 2.71 7.50 -8.94
N VAL A 47 2.22 7.53 -10.19
CA VAL A 47 1.21 6.57 -10.68
C VAL A 47 1.78 5.15 -10.70
N GLY A 48 2.97 4.95 -11.27
CA GLY A 48 3.64 3.64 -11.32
C GLY A 48 3.89 3.07 -9.93
N PHE A 49 4.38 3.89 -9.00
CA PHE A 49 4.58 3.51 -7.61
C PHE A 49 3.25 3.13 -6.92
N SER A 50 2.19 3.89 -7.15
CA SER A 50 0.85 3.61 -6.62
C SER A 50 0.29 2.28 -7.15
N LEU A 51 0.50 1.97 -8.43
CA LEU A 51 0.12 0.68 -9.02
C LEU A 51 0.89 -0.48 -8.38
N ALA A 52 2.20 -0.30 -8.15
CA ALA A 52 3.01 -1.31 -7.47
C ALA A 52 2.50 -1.56 -6.03
N CYS A 53 2.15 -0.50 -5.29
CA CYS A 53 1.54 -0.62 -3.97
C CYS A 53 0.17 -1.29 -4.02
N MET A 54 -0.65 -1.02 -5.04
CA MET A 54 -1.94 -1.70 -5.23
C MET A 54 -1.75 -3.22 -5.42
N VAL A 55 -0.78 -3.62 -6.26
CA VAL A 55 -0.41 -5.03 -6.41
C VAL A 55 0.06 -5.63 -5.08
N GLY A 56 0.83 -4.87 -4.30
CA GLY A 56 1.25 -5.26 -2.94
C GLY A 56 0.06 -5.49 -2.00
N ALA A 57 -0.95 -4.63 -2.00
CA ALA A 57 -2.15 -4.76 -1.17
C ALA A 57 -2.97 -6.00 -1.57
N VAL A 58 -3.13 -6.25 -2.87
CA VAL A 58 -3.76 -7.48 -3.38
C VAL A 58 -2.95 -8.71 -2.96
N GLY A 59 -1.62 -8.66 -3.09
CA GLY A 59 -0.72 -9.70 -2.63
C GLY A 59 -0.89 -10.02 -1.14
N ALA A 60 -0.94 -9.00 -0.28
CA ALA A 60 -1.19 -9.16 1.15
C ALA A 60 -2.54 -9.82 1.43
N ALA A 61 -3.59 -9.43 0.70
CA ALA A 61 -4.91 -10.06 0.82
C ALA A 61 -4.88 -11.54 0.39
N VAL A 62 -4.20 -11.88 -0.70
CA VAL A 62 -4.05 -13.26 -1.18
C VAL A 62 -3.29 -14.11 -0.17
N VAL A 63 -2.19 -13.59 0.38
CA VAL A 63 -1.41 -14.27 1.42
C VAL A 63 -2.27 -14.55 2.65
N ALA A 64 -3.00 -13.54 3.16
CA ALA A 64 -3.87 -13.71 4.31
C ALA A 64 -5.03 -14.71 4.06
N ARG A 65 -5.61 -14.71 2.85
CA ARG A 65 -6.66 -15.68 2.46
C ARG A 65 -6.16 -17.12 2.46
N ARG A 66 -4.94 -17.33 1.95
CA ARG A 66 -4.37 -18.66 1.74
C ARG A 66 -3.64 -19.21 2.95
N ASP A 67 -3.33 -18.40 3.96
CA ASP A 67 -2.61 -18.86 5.14
C ASP A 67 -3.52 -19.74 6.04
N PRO A 68 -3.25 -21.04 6.16
CA PRO A 68 -4.05 -21.94 7.00
C PRO A 68 -3.80 -21.75 8.50
N GLN A 69 -2.70 -21.07 8.88
CA GLN A 69 -2.32 -20.86 10.28
C GLN A 69 -3.02 -19.65 10.90
N LEU A 70 -3.61 -18.77 10.09
CA LEU A 70 -4.40 -17.65 10.59
C LEU A 70 -5.77 -18.13 11.06
N SER A 71 -6.14 -17.74 12.29
CA SER A 71 -7.51 -17.89 12.78
C SER A 71 -8.49 -17.07 11.92
N SER A 72 -9.78 -17.42 11.95
CA SER A 72 -10.81 -16.69 11.21
C SER A 72 -10.80 -15.19 11.53
N TRP A 73 -10.69 -14.83 12.80
CA TRP A 73 -10.61 -13.43 13.23
C TRP A 73 -9.35 -12.72 12.72
N SER A 74 -8.16 -13.32 12.88
CA SER A 74 -6.92 -12.75 12.37
C SER A 74 -6.93 -12.58 10.86
N ARG A 75 -7.52 -13.53 10.12
CA ARG A 75 -7.71 -13.42 8.68
C ARG A 75 -8.62 -12.24 8.33
N SER A 76 -9.75 -12.07 9.02
CA SER A 76 -10.64 -10.92 8.81
C SER A 76 -9.92 -9.60 9.05
N VAL A 77 -9.14 -9.48 10.13
CA VAL A 77 -8.33 -8.28 10.41
C VAL A 77 -7.32 -8.01 9.30
N ALA A 78 -6.58 -9.02 8.85
CA ALA A 78 -5.59 -8.88 7.77
C ALA A 78 -6.25 -8.45 6.45
N LEU A 79 -7.40 -9.02 6.12
CA LEU A 79 -8.14 -8.67 4.91
C LEU A 79 -8.74 -7.27 4.97
N SER A 80 -9.26 -6.85 6.12
CA SER A 80 -9.71 -5.47 6.33
C SER A 80 -8.54 -4.50 6.18
N GLY A 81 -7.37 -4.83 6.73
CA GLY A 81 -6.16 -4.01 6.56
C GLY A 81 -5.73 -3.88 5.10
N ALA A 82 -5.78 -4.98 4.33
CA ALA A 82 -5.48 -4.94 2.90
C ALA A 82 -6.52 -4.16 2.08
N LEU A 83 -7.81 -4.27 2.43
CA LEU A 83 -8.88 -3.48 1.80
C LEU A 83 -8.71 -1.99 2.07
N ILE A 84 -8.49 -1.61 3.34
CA ILE A 84 -8.24 -0.22 3.74
C ILE A 84 -7.02 0.33 3.00
N ALA A 85 -5.94 -0.44 2.92
CA ALA A 85 -4.76 -0.06 2.18
C ALA A 85 -5.05 0.18 0.69
N GLY A 86 -5.76 -0.72 0.02
CA GLY A 86 -6.16 -0.56 -1.38
C GLY A 86 -7.00 0.71 -1.59
N LEU A 87 -8.03 0.93 -0.77
CA LEU A 87 -8.86 2.13 -0.86
C LEU A 87 -8.06 3.41 -0.64
N ALA A 88 -7.15 3.40 0.35
CA ALA A 88 -6.29 4.54 0.64
C ALA A 88 -5.30 4.81 -0.50
N VAL A 89 -4.72 3.78 -1.12
CA VAL A 89 -3.85 3.90 -2.29
C VAL A 89 -4.61 4.52 -3.46
N MET A 90 -5.81 4.01 -3.76
CA MET A 90 -6.66 4.56 -4.84
C MET A 90 -6.92 6.04 -4.61
N PHE A 91 -7.39 6.40 -3.41
CA PHE A 91 -7.75 7.77 -3.08
C PHE A 91 -6.56 8.73 -3.17
N GLN A 92 -5.39 8.33 -2.63
CA GLN A 92 -4.18 9.15 -2.66
C GLN A 92 -3.53 9.25 -4.05
N ALA A 93 -3.80 8.30 -4.95
CA ALA A 93 -3.29 8.34 -6.32
C ALA A 93 -4.14 9.22 -7.26
N VAL A 94 -5.39 9.53 -6.91
CA VAL A 94 -6.29 10.35 -7.75
C VAL A 94 -5.67 11.68 -8.18
N PRO A 95 -5.07 12.49 -7.28
CA PRO A 95 -4.51 13.80 -7.67
C PRO A 95 -3.52 13.71 -8.83
N PHE A 96 -2.66 12.69 -8.86
CA PHE A 96 -1.66 12.52 -9.92
C PHE A 96 -2.27 12.15 -11.28
N LEU A 97 -3.48 11.60 -11.29
CA LEU A 97 -4.21 11.24 -12.52
C LEU A 97 -5.02 12.42 -13.09
N VAL A 98 -5.45 13.37 -12.25
CA VAL A 98 -6.40 14.42 -12.65
C VAL A 98 -5.84 15.83 -12.64
N LEU A 99 -4.77 16.08 -11.88
CA LEU A 99 -4.05 17.37 -11.80
C LEU A 99 -2.75 17.24 -12.58
#